data_AF-A0A4Y3TQX2-F1
#
_entry.id   AF-A0A4Y3TQX2-F1
#
_cell.length_a   1.000
_cell.length_b   1.000
_cell.length_c   1.000
_cell.angle_alpha   90.00
_cell.angle_beta   90.00
_cell.angle_gamma   90.00
#
_symmetry.space_group_name_H-M   'P 1'
#
loop_
_entity.id
_entity.type
_entity.pdbx_description
1 polymer ?
#
loop_
_entity_poly.entity_id
_entity_poly.type
_entity_poly.pdbx_seq_one_letter_code
_entity_poly.pdbx_strand_id
1 'polypeptide(L)'
;MAIIKLFSQREAEAANLDHIDVYQYDKIPSTLRVQIKQISVDALGKVGIRGNAVDSRDRNNSLWAEIEKVFLRENGLEKIGHDKLAGLRVLSFLDNCTTTDWLDLVELIVLGIHVMGDDRHYSERQE
;
A
#
# COMPACT_ATOMS: atom_id res chain seq x y z
N MET A 1 -11.33 -8.19 10.13
CA MET A 1 -11.18 -6.76 9.78
C MET A 1 -12.39 -6.30 9.01
N ALA A 2 -12.79 -5.05 9.19
CA ALA A 2 -13.92 -4.44 8.49
C ALA A 2 -13.67 -4.40 6.98
N ILE A 3 -14.74 -4.44 6.18
CA ILE A 3 -14.70 -4.14 4.74
C ILE A 3 -14.33 -2.67 4.61
N ILE A 4 -13.20 -2.37 3.96
CA ILE A 4 -12.73 -1.01 3.74
C ILE A 4 -13.13 -0.65 2.31
N LYS A 5 -14.03 0.33 2.15
CA LYS A 5 -14.34 0.88 0.84
C LYS A 5 -13.17 1.73 0.34
N LEU A 6 -12.48 1.24 -0.69
CA LEU A 6 -11.36 1.93 -1.34
C LEU A 6 -11.82 3.13 -2.16
N PHE A 7 -10.87 4.00 -2.56
CA PHE A 7 -11.13 5.17 -3.39
C PHE A 7 -11.90 4.80 -4.67
N SER A 8 -11.50 3.76 -5.39
CA SER A 8 -12.17 3.28 -6.62
C SER A 8 -13.65 2.95 -6.40
N GLN A 9 -13.99 2.32 -5.28
CA GLN A 9 -15.37 1.99 -4.93
C GLN A 9 -16.18 3.25 -4.60
N ARG A 10 -15.57 4.23 -3.92
CA ARG A 10 -16.22 5.52 -3.63
C ARG A 10 -16.37 6.38 -4.88
N GLU A 11 -15.42 6.33 -5.80
CA GLU A 11 -15.49 6.99 -7.11
C GLU A 11 -16.64 6.42 -7.95
N ALA A 12 -16.76 5.08 -8.01
CA ALA A 12 -17.87 4.42 -8.68
C ALA A 12 -19.23 4.76 -8.06
N GLU A 13 -19.31 4.87 -6.73
CA GLU A 13 -20.52 5.31 -6.03
C GLU A 13 -20.84 6.80 -6.32
N ALA A 14 -19.83 7.66 -6.40
CA ALA A 14 -19.99 9.10 -6.68
C ALA A 14 -20.38 9.39 -8.14
N ALA A 15 -19.87 8.60 -9.10
CA ALA A 15 -20.27 8.70 -10.50
C ALA A 15 -21.78 8.41 -10.71
N ASN A 16 -22.38 7.61 -9.83
CA ASN A 16 -23.82 7.34 -9.83
C ASN A 16 -24.66 8.45 -9.16
N LEU A 17 -24.02 9.42 -8.50
CA LEU A 17 -24.65 10.47 -7.69
C LEU A 17 -24.51 11.86 -8.32
N ASP A 18 -24.37 11.98 -9.65
CA ASP A 18 -24.48 13.24 -10.46
C ASP A 18 -23.75 14.50 -9.94
N HIS A 19 -22.82 14.32 -8.98
CA HIS A 19 -22.11 15.37 -8.28
C HIS A 19 -20.71 14.88 -7.90
N ILE A 20 -19.71 15.32 -8.66
CA ILE A 20 -18.61 16.22 -8.25
C ILE A 20 -17.45 16.05 -9.23
N ASP A 21 -17.02 17.20 -9.73
CA ASP A 21 -15.82 17.43 -10.52
C ASP A 21 -14.58 17.23 -9.63
N VAL A 22 -14.17 15.98 -9.41
CA VAL A 22 -12.92 15.66 -8.69
C VAL A 22 -11.78 15.70 -9.71
N TYR A 23 -10.90 16.70 -9.58
CA TYR A 23 -9.68 16.75 -10.38
C TYR A 23 -8.77 15.58 -9.99
N GLN A 24 -8.77 14.55 -10.83
CA GLN A 24 -7.82 13.45 -10.77
C GLN A 24 -6.68 13.70 -11.77
N TYR A 25 -5.47 13.28 -11.41
CA TYR A 25 -4.39 13.21 -12.39
C TYR A 25 -4.70 12.10 -13.39
N ASP A 26 -4.65 12.41 -14.69
CA ASP A 26 -4.69 11.36 -15.73
C ASP A 26 -3.52 10.36 -15.54
N LYS A 27 -2.37 10.89 -15.12
CA LYS A 27 -1.16 10.12 -14.87
C LYS A 27 -0.40 10.66 -13.67
N ILE A 28 -0.13 9.76 -12.71
CA ILE A 28 0.71 10.08 -11.55
C ILE A 28 2.17 10.34 -11.98
N PRO A 29 2.78 11.48 -11.60
CA PRO A 29 4.18 11.77 -11.86
C PRO A 29 5.13 10.70 -11.28
N SER A 30 6.16 10.33 -12.02
CA SER A 30 7.14 9.32 -11.57
C SER A 30 7.87 9.73 -10.30
N THR A 31 8.17 11.03 -10.13
CA THR A 31 8.76 11.59 -8.92
C THR A 31 7.89 11.36 -7.70
N LEU A 32 6.58 11.56 -7.82
CA LEU A 32 5.63 11.33 -6.73
C LEU A 32 5.56 9.85 -6.35
N ARG A 33 5.59 8.93 -7.33
CA ARG A 33 5.66 7.48 -7.05
C ARG A 33 6.89 7.12 -6.22
N VAL A 34 8.05 7.67 -6.57
CA VAL A 34 9.31 7.45 -5.82
C VAL A 34 9.20 8.00 -4.39
N GLN A 35 8.69 9.22 -4.22
CA GLN A 35 8.53 9.84 -2.91
C GLN A 35 7.61 9.02 -2.01
N ILE A 36 6.48 8.58 -2.53
CA ILE A 36 5.55 7.74 -1.77
C ILE A 36 6.21 6.43 -1.37
N LYS A 37 6.93 5.74 -2.26
CA LYS A 37 7.65 4.50 -1.91
C LYS A 37 8.65 4.72 -0.76
N GLN A 38 9.40 5.83 -0.79
CA GLN A 38 10.34 6.18 0.27
C GLN A 38 9.62 6.42 1.60
N ILE A 39 8.56 7.23 1.59
CA ILE A 39 7.73 7.51 2.77
C ILE A 39 7.15 6.22 3.35
N SER A 40 6.65 5.32 2.50
CA SER A 40 6.08 4.06 2.95
C SER A 40 7.12 3.16 3.63
N VAL A 41 8.33 3.07 3.07
CA VAL A 41 9.43 2.30 3.69
C VAL A 41 9.86 2.91 5.02
N ASP A 42 9.96 4.24 5.09
CA ASP A 42 10.35 4.94 6.31
C ASP A 42 9.29 4.81 7.42
N ALA A 43 8.01 4.79 7.05
CA ALA A 43 6.90 4.81 8.01
C ALA A 43 6.41 3.41 8.43
N LEU A 44 6.39 2.45 7.52
CA LEU A 44 5.94 1.06 7.76
C LEU A 44 7.09 0.12 8.12
N GLY A 45 8.34 0.54 7.90
CA GLY A 45 9.53 -0.28 8.12
C GLY A 45 10.06 -0.93 6.85
N LYS A 46 11.29 -1.42 6.94
CA LYS A 46 12.05 -1.91 5.79
C LYS A 46 11.43 -3.14 5.15
N VAL A 47 11.65 -3.23 3.84
CA VAL A 47 11.29 -4.37 3.04
C VAL A 47 12.56 -5.10 2.65
N GLY A 48 12.81 -6.27 3.22
CA GLY A 48 13.92 -7.12 2.79
C GLY A 48 14.93 -7.46 3.86
N ILE A 49 15.83 -8.34 3.46
CA ILE A 49 16.75 -9.10 4.31
C ILE A 49 18.05 -8.33 4.51
N ARG A 50 18.43 -8.05 5.75
CA ARG A 50 19.74 -7.46 6.05
C ARG A 50 20.85 -8.53 6.04
N GLY A 51 21.58 -8.65 4.93
CA GLY A 51 22.74 -9.57 4.78
C GLY A 51 22.36 -11.00 4.37
N ASN A 52 23.32 -11.86 4.03
CA ASN A 52 23.08 -13.24 3.57
C ASN A 52 22.29 -14.15 4.55
N ALA A 53 21.92 -13.65 5.72
CA ALA A 53 21.00 -14.31 6.63
C ALA A 53 19.61 -13.71 6.42
N VAL A 54 18.68 -14.53 5.94
CA VAL A 54 17.25 -14.23 6.06
C VAL A 54 16.93 -14.21 7.55
N ASP A 55 17.07 -13.06 8.21
CA ASP A 55 16.61 -12.91 9.59
C ASP A 55 15.13 -13.24 9.56
N SER A 56 14.72 -14.23 10.34
CA SER A 56 13.31 -14.61 10.47
C SER A 56 12.42 -13.45 10.93
N ARG A 57 13.05 -12.36 11.41
CA ARG A 57 12.42 -11.09 11.78
C ARG A 57 12.08 -10.20 10.58
N ASP A 58 12.95 -10.12 9.55
CA ASP A 58 12.67 -9.39 8.30
C ASP A 58 11.57 -10.08 7.44
N ARG A 59 11.26 -11.35 7.71
CA ARG A 59 10.22 -12.10 6.98
C ARG A 59 8.79 -11.67 7.29
N ASN A 60 8.55 -10.94 8.38
CA ASN A 60 7.22 -10.78 8.96
C ASN A 60 6.87 -9.31 9.27
N ASN A 61 7.16 -8.37 8.38
CA ASN A 61 6.42 -7.11 8.43
C ASN A 61 4.96 -7.40 8.01
N SER A 62 4.16 -7.74 9.03
CA SER A 62 2.78 -8.21 8.89
C SER A 62 1.89 -7.17 8.22
N LEU A 63 2.24 -5.89 8.33
CA LEU A 63 1.50 -4.79 7.72
C LEU A 63 1.64 -4.79 6.21
N TRP A 64 2.84 -5.01 5.66
CA TRP A 64 2.99 -5.13 4.22
C TRP A 64 2.15 -6.29 3.65
N ALA A 65 2.10 -7.41 4.38
CA ALA A 65 1.28 -8.56 4.00
C ALA A 65 -0.23 -8.25 4.12
N GLU A 66 -0.65 -7.53 5.16
CA GLU A 66 -2.05 -7.16 5.35
C GLU A 66 -2.50 -6.13 4.30
N ILE A 67 -1.67 -5.14 3.97
CA ILE A 67 -1.92 -4.16 2.90
C ILE A 67 -2.11 -4.90 1.57
N GLU A 68 -1.18 -5.79 1.21
CA GLU A 68 -1.30 -6.58 -0.03
C GLU A 68 -2.59 -7.41 -0.03
N LYS A 69 -2.87 -8.11 1.07
CA LYS A 69 -4.05 -8.98 1.18
C LYS A 69 -5.36 -8.20 1.07
N VAL A 70 -5.45 -7.03 1.70
CA VAL A 70 -6.63 -6.16 1.58
C VAL A 70 -6.76 -5.69 0.15
N PHE A 71 -5.70 -5.17 -0.46
CA PHE A 71 -5.72 -4.70 -1.85
C PHE A 71 -6.19 -5.79 -2.81
N LEU A 72 -5.62 -7.01 -2.70
CA LEU A 72 -5.99 -8.15 -3.52
C LEU A 72 -7.46 -8.53 -3.35
N ARG A 73 -7.95 -8.59 -2.10
CA ARG A 73 -9.33 -8.97 -1.80
C ARG A 73 -10.34 -7.96 -2.36
N GLU A 74 -10.11 -6.67 -2.15
CA GLU A 74 -11.06 -5.64 -2.57
C GLU A 74 -11.10 -5.45 -4.09
N ASN A 75 -10.00 -5.77 -4.79
CA ASN A 75 -9.91 -5.71 -6.25
C ASN A 75 -10.16 -7.05 -6.95
N GLY A 76 -10.43 -8.13 -6.20
CA GLY A 76 -10.65 -9.46 -6.78
C GLY A 76 -9.42 -10.04 -7.50
N LEU A 77 -8.21 -9.70 -7.06
CA LEU A 77 -6.95 -10.12 -7.65
C LEU A 77 -6.34 -11.30 -6.87
N GLU A 78 -5.65 -12.19 -7.58
CA GLU A 78 -4.90 -13.29 -6.96
C GLU A 78 -3.49 -12.86 -6.52
N LYS A 79 -2.85 -11.96 -7.28
CA LYS A 79 -1.48 -11.46 -7.03
C LYS A 79 -1.20 -10.14 -7.75
N ILE A 80 -0.26 -9.34 -7.22
CA ILE A 80 0.22 -8.08 -7.82
C ILE A 80 1.71 -8.10 -8.21
N GLY A 81 2.44 -9.19 -7.93
CA GLY A 81 3.86 -9.31 -8.26
C GLY A 81 4.41 -10.71 -8.06
N HIS A 82 5.71 -10.88 -8.36
CA HIS A 82 6.40 -12.18 -8.30
C HIS A 82 7.48 -12.27 -7.22
N ASP A 83 7.74 -11.18 -6.50
CA ASP A 83 8.72 -11.17 -5.41
C ASP A 83 8.29 -12.06 -4.24
N LYS A 84 9.25 -12.49 -3.43
CA LYS A 84 8.98 -13.34 -2.25
C LYS A 84 8.34 -12.58 -1.09
N LEU A 85 8.61 -11.28 -0.98
CA LEU A 85 8.16 -10.44 0.13
C LEU A 85 7.01 -9.53 -0.31
N ALA A 86 5.96 -9.45 0.52
CA ALA A 86 4.77 -8.64 0.24
C ALA A 86 5.12 -7.17 0.00
N GLY A 87 6.00 -6.59 0.82
CA GLY A 87 6.44 -5.20 0.63
C GLY A 87 7.12 -4.97 -0.72
N LEU A 88 7.88 -5.94 -1.26
CA LEU A 88 8.53 -5.78 -2.57
C LEU A 88 7.50 -5.85 -3.69
N ARG A 89 6.52 -6.76 -3.56
CA ARG A 89 5.40 -6.85 -4.52
C ARG A 89 4.57 -5.56 -4.53
N VAL A 90 4.24 -5.03 -3.36
CA VAL A 90 3.51 -3.76 -3.21
C VAL A 90 4.30 -2.59 -3.80
N LEU A 91 5.57 -2.44 -3.43
CA LEU A 91 6.41 -1.34 -3.92
C LEU A 91 6.69 -1.42 -5.42
N SER A 92 6.90 -2.61 -5.98
CA SER A 92 7.08 -2.79 -7.42
C SER A 92 5.78 -2.54 -8.21
N PHE A 93 4.63 -2.92 -7.64
CA PHE A 93 3.33 -2.64 -8.24
C PHE A 93 3.02 -1.14 -8.28
N LEU A 94 3.40 -0.38 -7.24
CA LEU A 94 3.28 1.09 -7.21
C LEU A 94 3.99 1.80 -8.37
N ASP A 95 4.99 1.19 -9.01
CA ASP A 95 5.71 1.83 -10.11
C ASP A 95 4.93 1.82 -11.43
N ASN A 96 4.13 0.79 -11.66
CA ASN A 96 3.56 0.50 -12.99
C ASN A 96 2.03 0.38 -13.01
N CYS A 97 1.37 0.49 -11.85
CA CYS A 97 -0.09 0.42 -11.76
C CYS A 97 -0.80 1.67 -12.32
N THR A 98 -2.09 1.50 -12.61
CA THR A 98 -2.97 2.57 -13.07
C THR A 98 -3.11 3.67 -12.00
N THR A 99 -3.60 4.85 -12.37
CA THR A 99 -3.80 5.92 -11.39
C THR A 99 -4.79 5.52 -10.29
N THR A 100 -5.87 4.83 -10.65
CA THR A 100 -6.88 4.33 -9.69
C THR A 100 -6.28 3.32 -8.72
N ASP A 101 -5.59 2.29 -9.23
CA ASP A 101 -4.93 1.29 -8.40
C ASP A 101 -3.87 1.92 -7.49
N TRP A 102 -3.15 2.93 -8.01
CA TRP A 102 -2.15 3.65 -7.26
C TRP A 102 -2.77 4.39 -6.08
N LEU A 103 -3.88 5.09 -6.30
CA LEU A 103 -4.60 5.82 -5.23
C LEU A 103 -5.15 4.87 -4.16
N ASP A 104 -5.77 3.77 -4.58
CA ASP A 104 -6.28 2.73 -3.67
C ASP A 104 -5.16 2.16 -2.80
N LEU A 105 -4.01 1.86 -3.40
CA LEU A 105 -2.87 1.30 -2.68
C LEU A 105 -2.22 2.33 -1.75
N VAL A 106 -2.17 3.61 -2.14
CA VAL A 106 -1.70 4.71 -1.28
C VAL A 106 -2.62 4.90 -0.08
N GLU A 107 -3.93 4.81 -0.25
CA GLU A 107 -4.88 4.87 0.86
C GLU A 107 -4.62 3.76 1.88
N LEU A 108 -4.40 2.52 1.43
CA LEU A 108 -4.07 1.41 2.32
C LEU A 108 -2.74 1.59 3.03
N ILE A 109 -1.74 2.15 2.35
CA ILE A 109 -0.44 2.49 2.94
C ILE A 109 -0.62 3.54 4.04
N VAL A 110 -1.36 4.63 3.76
CA VAL A 110 -1.61 5.69 4.75
C VAL A 110 -2.37 5.15 5.96
N LEU A 111 -3.35 4.26 5.74
CA LEU A 111 -4.04 3.57 6.82
C LEU A 111 -3.08 2.70 7.65
N GLY A 112 -2.20 1.95 6.99
CA GLY A 112 -1.16 1.17 7.66
C GLY A 112 -0.21 2.05 8.49
N ILE A 113 0.18 3.22 7.97
CA ILE A 113 1.02 4.19 8.67
C ILE A 113 0.30 4.73 9.91
N HIS A 114 -1.01 5.00 9.79
CA HIS A 114 -1.82 5.44 10.92
C HIS A 114 -1.89 4.38 12.02
N VAL A 115 -2.08 3.10 11.64
CA VAL A 115 -2.03 1.97 12.58
C VAL A 115 -0.67 1.87 13.27
N MET A 116 0.44 2.07 12.54
CA MET A 116 1.79 2.13 13.11
C MET A 116 2.07 3.35 13.99
N GLY A 117 1.33 4.42 13.78
CA GLY A 117 1.41 5.64 14.59
C GLY A 117 0.67 5.54 15.92
N ASP A 118 -0.22 4.55 16.11
CA ASP A 118 -0.88 4.30 17.39
C ASP A 118 0.10 3.63 18.37
N ASP A 119 0.16 4.10 19.62
CA ASP A 119 1.24 3.85 20.62
C ASP A 119 1.54 2.37 20.91
N ARG A 120 0.69 1.45 20.44
CA ARG A 120 0.79 0.01 20.62
C ARG A 120 1.79 -0.67 19.67
N HIS A 121 2.25 -0.01 18.61
CA HIS A 121 3.11 -0.61 17.58
C HIS A 121 4.52 0.01 17.47
N TYR A 122 4.94 0.80 18.47
CA TYR A 122 6.22 1.51 18.47
C TYR A 122 7.45 0.59 18.29
N SER A 123 7.36 -0.66 18.73
CA SER A 123 8.45 -1.66 18.61
C SER A 123 8.72 -2.08 17.16
N GLU A 124 7.73 -2.03 16.28
CA GLU A 124 7.88 -2.45 14.88
C GLU A 124 8.51 -1.35 14.00
N ARG A 125 8.58 -0.10 14.49
CA ARG A 125 9.19 1.05 13.77
C ARG A 125 10.71 1.14 13.91
N GLN A 126 11.29 0.55 14.96
CA GLN A 126 12.72 0.72 15.29
C GLN A 126 13.62 -0.43 14.82
N GLU A 127 13.04 -1.50 14.26
CA GLU A 127 13.77 -2.65 13.70
C GLU A 127 13.97 -2.49 12.17
#